data_AF-A0A263BW98-F1
#
_entry.id   AF-A0A263BW98-F1
#
_cell.length_a   1.000
_cell.length_b   1.000
_cell.length_c   1.000
_cell.angle_alpha   90.00
_cell.angle_beta   90.00
_cell.angle_gamma   90.00
#
_symmetry.space_group_name_H-M   'P 1'
#
loop_
_entity.id
_entity.type
_entity.pdbx_description
1 polymer ?
#
loop_
_entity_poly.entity_id
_entity_poly.type
_entity_poly.pdbx_seq_one_letter_code
_entity_poly.pdbx_strand_id
1 'polypeptide(L)'
;MTVHKAISTHSKNQAKMVKTFQQMDELREEAINTMLTLAKNNEPFSLEEVNNISKKMNEYRKQVNFELPERKLVTKEMVFQFLSKEKH
;
A
#
# COMPACT_ATOMS: atom_id res chain seq x y z
N MET A 1 -25.90 -31.31 -12.65
CA MET A 1 -24.71 -30.56 -12.16
C MET A 1 -24.65 -29.24 -12.89
N THR A 2 -24.79 -28.11 -12.20
CA THR A 2 -24.96 -26.78 -12.80
C THR A 2 -23.67 -25.97 -12.75
N VAL A 3 -23.14 -25.67 -13.94
CA VAL A 3 -22.00 -24.77 -14.22
C VAL A 3 -22.15 -23.34 -13.64
N HIS A 4 -23.35 -22.96 -13.20
CA HIS A 4 -23.64 -21.63 -12.66
C HIS A 4 -23.10 -21.35 -11.24
N LYS A 5 -22.58 -22.33 -10.50
CA LYS A 5 -21.96 -22.07 -9.17
C LYS A 5 -20.46 -21.74 -9.21
N ALA A 6 -19.75 -22.11 -10.28
CA ALA A 6 -18.29 -21.92 -10.36
C ALA A 6 -17.90 -20.45 -10.58
N ILE A 7 -18.71 -19.69 -11.33
CA ILE A 7 -18.42 -18.28 -11.68
C ILE A 7 -18.64 -17.35 -10.48
N SER A 8 -19.66 -17.62 -9.64
CA SER A 8 -19.99 -16.76 -8.48
C SER A 8 -18.92 -16.80 -7.39
N THR A 9 -18.33 -17.97 -7.11
CA THR A 9 -17.29 -18.13 -6.08
C THR A 9 -15.98 -17.45 -6.50
N HIS A 10 -15.62 -17.51 -7.78
CA HIS A 10 -14.42 -16.86 -8.29
C HIS A 10 -14.47 -15.34 -8.13
N SER A 11 -15.61 -14.72 -8.47
CA SER A 11 -15.82 -13.27 -8.33
C SER A 11 -15.77 -12.79 -6.87
N LYS A 12 -16.37 -13.54 -5.94
CA LYS A 12 -16.34 -13.19 -4.50
C LYS A 12 -14.93 -13.24 -3.91
N ASN A 13 -14.13 -14.21 -4.33
CA ASN A 13 -12.75 -14.33 -3.86
C ASN A 13 -11.88 -13.18 -4.36
N GLN A 14 -11.99 -12.79 -5.63
CA GLN A 14 -11.26 -11.62 -6.16
C GLN A 14 -11.67 -10.32 -5.45
N ALA A 15 -12.97 -10.07 -5.27
CA ALA A 15 -13.45 -8.89 -4.58
C ALA A 15 -12.91 -8.79 -3.14
N LYS A 16 -12.83 -9.92 -2.43
CA LYS A 16 -12.20 -9.99 -1.11
C LYS A 16 -10.72 -9.62 -1.18
N MET A 17 -9.98 -10.13 -2.18
CA MET A 17 -8.56 -9.85 -2.30
C MET A 17 -8.27 -8.37 -2.64
N VAL A 18 -9.06 -7.77 -3.53
CA VAL A 18 -8.98 -6.34 -3.84
C VAL A 18 -9.26 -5.52 -2.58
N LYS A 19 -10.29 -5.88 -1.80
CA LYS A 19 -10.60 -5.19 -0.55
C LYS A 19 -9.44 -5.27 0.45
N THR A 20 -8.82 -6.44 0.61
CA THR A 20 -7.64 -6.58 1.48
C THR A 20 -6.48 -5.71 1.00
N PHE A 21 -6.21 -5.68 -0.30
CA PHE A 21 -5.16 -4.83 -0.87
C PHE A 21 -5.46 -3.33 -0.63
N GLN A 22 -6.71 -2.91 -0.78
CA GLN A 22 -7.13 -1.53 -0.51
C GLN A 22 -6.93 -1.16 0.96
N GLN A 23 -7.28 -2.04 1.91
CA GLN A 23 -7.05 -1.80 3.34
C GLN A 23 -5.56 -1.64 3.67
N MET A 24 -4.69 -2.40 3.01
CA MET A 24 -3.25 -2.23 3.18
C MET A 24 -2.75 -0.89 2.60
N ASP A 25 -3.37 -0.42 1.52
CA ASP A 25 -3.07 0.90 0.95
C ASP A 25 -3.51 2.03 1.88
N GLU A 26 -4.70 1.92 2.49
CA GLU A 26 -5.18 2.87 3.50
C GLU A 26 -4.20 2.98 4.68
N LEU A 27 -3.73 1.84 5.21
CA LEU A 27 -2.69 1.81 6.25
C LEU A 27 -1.37 2.45 5.79
N ARG A 28 -1.00 2.23 4.53
CA ARG A 28 0.21 2.82 3.94
C ARG A 28 0.09 4.34 3.87
N GLU A 29 -1.07 4.86 3.47
CA GLU A 29 -1.33 6.30 3.41
C GLU A 29 -1.34 6.94 4.81
N GLU A 30 -1.93 6.28 5.81
CA GLU A 30 -1.86 6.72 7.21
C GLU A 30 -0.41 6.81 7.72
N ALA A 31 0.40 5.78 7.47
CA ALA A 31 1.81 5.77 7.85
C ALA A 31 2.61 6.86 7.12
N ILE A 32 2.33 7.12 5.84
CA ILE A 32 2.95 8.22 5.08
C ILE A 32 2.58 9.57 5.69
N ASN A 33 1.31 9.78 6.02
CA ASN A 33 0.85 11.04 6.63
C ASN A 33 1.53 11.30 7.98
N THR A 34 1.63 10.28 8.83
CA THR A 34 2.34 10.36 10.11
C THR A 34 3.82 10.70 9.90
N MET A 35 4.49 9.97 9.00
CA MET A 35 5.89 10.20 8.64
C MET A 35 6.13 11.62 8.11
N LEU A 36 5.27 12.11 7.20
CA LEU A 36 5.37 13.46 6.65
C LEU A 36 5.13 14.53 7.71
N THR A 37 4.20 14.30 8.65
CA THR A 37 3.93 15.22 9.76
C THR A 37 5.16 15.38 10.64
N LEU A 38 5.79 14.28 11.05
CA LEU A 38 7.05 14.29 11.81
C LEU A 38 8.16 15.01 11.04
N ALA A 39 8.32 14.67 9.75
CA ALA A 39 9.33 15.29 8.90
C ALA A 39 9.12 16.81 8.72
N LYS A 40 7.87 17.27 8.61
CA LYS A 40 7.52 18.71 8.55
C LYS A 40 7.85 19.44 9.85
N ASN A 41 7.69 18.79 10.99
CA ASN A 41 8.02 19.33 12.31
C ASN A 41 9.52 19.29 12.64
N ASN A 42 10.38 18.82 11.71
CA ASN A 42 11.79 18.51 11.95
C ASN A 42 12.01 17.46 13.07
N GLU A 43 11.03 16.60 13.30
CA GLU A 43 11.14 15.48 14.23
C GLU A 43 11.79 14.26 13.56
N PRO A 44 12.49 13.40 14.32
CA PRO A 44 12.97 12.13 13.80
C PRO A 44 11.80 11.28 13.29
N PHE A 45 11.87 10.85 12.02
CA PHE A 45 10.89 9.96 11.42
C PHE A 45 11.57 8.69 10.89
N SER A 46 10.78 7.62 10.80
CA SER A 46 11.21 6.34 10.23
C SER A 46 10.44 6.05 8.94
N LEU A 47 11.11 5.37 8.01
CA LEU A 47 10.50 4.83 6.79
C LEU A 47 10.10 3.37 6.95
N GLU A 48 10.43 2.77 8.10
CA GLU A 48 10.28 1.33 8.34
C GLU A 48 8.82 0.90 8.22
N GLU A 49 7.90 1.64 8.83
CA GLU A 49 6.47 1.30 8.81
C GLU A 49 5.91 1.33 7.39
N VAL A 50 6.10 2.44 6.67
CA VAL A 50 5.66 2.60 5.28
C VAL A 50 6.25 1.53 4.36
N ASN A 51 7.54 1.23 4.52
CA ASN A 51 8.23 0.23 3.71
C ASN A 51 7.83 -1.20 4.09
N ASN A 52 7.55 -1.48 5.35
CA ASN A 52 7.06 -2.78 5.80
C ASN A 52 5.66 -3.05 5.23
N ILE A 53 4.77 -2.04 5.20
CA ILE A 53 3.46 -2.16 4.57
C ILE A 53 3.62 -2.39 3.06
N SER A 54 4.46 -1.60 2.39
CA SER A 54 4.73 -1.74 0.95
C SER A 54 5.29 -3.13 0.59
N LYS A 55 6.19 -3.68 1.42
CA LYS A 55 6.69 -5.06 1.27
C LYS A 55 5.58 -6.09 1.43
N LYS A 56 4.76 -5.98 2.47
CA LYS A 56 3.60 -6.87 2.69
C LYS A 56 2.63 -6.82 1.51
N MET A 57 2.37 -5.64 0.94
CA MET A 57 1.54 -5.49 -0.26
C MET A 57 2.15 -6.20 -1.47
N ASN A 58 3.46 -6.07 -1.66
CA ASN A 58 4.19 -6.73 -2.75
C ASN A 58 4.25 -8.26 -2.57
N GLU A 59 4.34 -8.74 -1.33
CA GLU A 59 4.23 -10.17 -1.00
C GLU A 59 2.81 -10.68 -1.25
N TYR A 60 1.80 -9.95 -0.79
CA TYR A 60 0.40 -10.29 -0.99
C TYR A 60 0.03 -10.35 -2.49
N ARG A 61 0.53 -9.41 -3.28
CA ARG A 61 0.43 -9.42 -4.74
C ARG A 61 0.92 -10.74 -5.35
N LYS A 62 2.02 -11.32 -4.84
CA LYS A 62 2.56 -12.60 -5.35
C LYS A 62 1.70 -13.80 -4.96
N GLN A 63 0.86 -13.68 -3.94
CA GLN A 63 -0.01 -14.75 -3.45
C GLN A 63 -1.37 -14.81 -4.15
N VAL A 64 -1.80 -13.70 -4.78
CA VAL A 64 -3.07 -13.64 -5.50
C VAL A 64 -2.90 -14.01 -6.98
N ASN A 65 -3.94 -14.60 -7.55
CA ASN A 65 -3.92 -15.12 -8.92
C ASN A 65 -4.35 -14.08 -9.98
N PHE A 66 -4.27 -12.79 -9.67
CA PHE A 66 -4.64 -11.71 -10.60
C PHE A 66 -3.72 -10.50 -10.39
N GLU A 67 -3.74 -9.58 -11.34
CA GLU A 67 -2.83 -8.43 -11.34
C GLU A 67 -3.21 -7.40 -10.27
N LEU A 68 -2.29 -7.16 -9.35
CA LEU A 68 -2.29 -6.04 -8.41
C LEU A 68 -1.07 -5.15 -8.67
N PRO A 69 -1.15 -3.84 -8.41
CA PRO A 69 -0.02 -2.94 -8.62
C PRO A 69 1.10 -3.20 -7.60
N GLU A 70 2.35 -3.05 -8.03
CA GLU A 70 3.51 -3.09 -7.15
C GLU A 70 3.71 -1.74 -6.45
N ARG A 71 4.01 -1.76 -5.16
CA ARG A 71 4.30 -0.56 -4.36
C ARG A 71 5.79 -0.35 -4.24
N LYS A 72 6.25 0.83 -4.65
CA LYS A 72 7.65 1.27 -4.48
C LYS A 72 7.96 1.47 -3.00
N LEU A 73 9.18 1.11 -2.61
CA LEU A 73 9.72 1.47 -1.31
C LEU A 73 10.05 2.96 -1.29
N VAL A 74 9.72 3.62 -0.18
CA VAL A 74 9.99 5.03 0.06
C VAL A 74 11.42 5.17 0.59
N THR A 75 12.15 6.14 0.04
CA THR A 75 13.47 6.55 0.51
C THR A 75 13.41 7.92 1.19
N LYS A 76 14.43 8.25 1.99
CA LYS A 76 14.50 9.57 2.66
C LYS A 76 14.56 10.69 1.62
N GLU A 77 15.24 10.45 0.50
CA GLU A 77 15.34 11.39 -0.61
C GLU A 77 13.97 11.71 -1.20
N MET A 78 13.10 10.70 -1.39
CA MET A 78 11.73 10.94 -1.87
C MET A 78 10.94 11.83 -0.92
N VAL A 79 11.10 11.64 0.39
CA VAL A 79 10.45 12.47 1.42
C VAL A 79 10.97 13.91 1.36
N PHE A 80 12.29 14.10 1.33
CA PHE A 80 12.87 15.43 1.26
C PHE A 80 12.50 16.16 -0.04
N GLN A 81 12.54 15.47 -1.19
CA GLN A 81 12.11 16.06 -2.46
C GLN A 81 10.64 16.49 -2.43
N PHE A 82 9.77 15.69 -1.81
CA PHE A 82 8.36 16.04 -1.64
C PHE A 82 8.21 17.31 -0.77
N LEU A 83 8.88 17.36 0.38
CA LEU A 83 8.83 18.51 1.29
C LEU A 83 9.45 19.78 0.70
N SER A 84 10.51 19.65 -0.10
CA SER A 84 11.12 20.78 -0.81
C SER A 84 10.18 21.39 -1.85
N LYS A 85 9.35 20.57 -2.52
CA LYS A 85 8.36 21.07 -3.48
C LYS A 85 7.21 21.82 -2.82
N GLU A 86 6.83 21.48 -1.59
CA GLU A 86 5.74 22.18 -0.87
C GLU A 86 6.14 23.56 -0.34
N LYS A 87 7.43 23.92 -0.37
CA LYS A 87 7.94 25.20 0.15
C LYS A 87 8.02 26.31 -0.91
N HIS A 88 7.56 26.06 -2.13
CA HIS A 88 7.52 27.01 -3.26
C HIS A 88 6.10 27.31 -3.67
#